data_AF-A0AAE4G857-F1
#
_entry.id   AF-A0AAE4G857-F1
#
_cell.length_a   1.000
_cell.length_b   1.000
_cell.length_c   1.000
_cell.angle_alpha   90.00
_cell.angle_beta   90.00
_cell.angle_gamma   90.00
#
_symmetry.space_group_name_H-M   'P 1'
#
loop_
_entity.id
_entity.type
_entity.pdbx_description
1 polymer ?
#
loop_
_entity_poly.entity_id
_entity_poly.type
_entity_poly.pdbx_seq_one_letter_code
_entity_poly.pdbx_strand_id
1 'polypeptide(L)'
;MKLKFFAAVTGLIFAGAVHAVEIKAASNDPVLTSEQFKTIVEQTLPASAKALNEDFRVIAILETTKSRPGEDLFFYSVMMHRKVIDATSKKVYWAQTGGVRGNGITSGAEALEKDIRKYMEIGVNSFKTDQ
;
A
#
# COMPACT_ATOMS: atom_id res chain seq x y z
N MET A 1 41.36 -30.36 39.70
CA MET A 1 41.12 -31.27 38.56
C MET A 1 39.65 -31.68 38.51
N LYS A 2 38.85 -31.07 37.62
CA LYS A 2 37.77 -31.67 36.82
C LYS A 2 37.02 -30.55 36.08
N LEU A 3 37.22 -30.55 34.76
CA LEU A 3 36.54 -29.75 33.75
C LEU A 3 35.08 -30.23 33.62
N LYS A 4 34.14 -29.33 33.30
CA LYS A 4 33.16 -29.53 32.20
C LYS A 4 32.38 -28.25 31.91
N PHE A 5 32.62 -27.75 30.70
CA PHE A 5 31.84 -26.78 29.96
C PHE A 5 30.41 -27.31 29.69
N PHE A 6 29.41 -26.42 29.72
CA PHE A 6 28.24 -26.52 28.85
C PHE A 6 27.92 -25.12 28.31
N ALA A 7 28.14 -24.97 27.00
CA ALA A 7 27.72 -23.85 26.21
C ALA A 7 26.20 -23.95 25.99
N ALA A 8 25.45 -22.90 26.33
CA ALA A 8 24.12 -22.68 25.79
C ALA A 8 24.26 -21.69 24.63
N VAL A 9 24.16 -22.22 23.41
CA VAL A 9 24.08 -21.47 22.17
C VAL A 9 22.74 -20.73 22.18
N THR A 10 22.76 -19.45 22.54
CA THR A 10 21.60 -18.57 22.35
C THR A 10 21.47 -18.31 20.86
N GLY A 11 20.36 -18.79 20.29
CA GLY A 11 20.15 -18.92 18.85
C GLY A 11 20.33 -17.60 18.09
N LEU A 12 20.82 -17.74 16.84
CA LEU A 12 20.69 -16.71 15.83
C LEU A 12 19.23 -16.29 15.75
N ILE A 13 18.95 -15.07 16.19
CA ILE A 13 17.76 -14.34 15.74
C ILE A 13 18.01 -14.09 14.25
N PHE A 14 17.48 -14.96 13.41
CA PHE A 14 17.22 -14.59 12.02
C PHE A 14 16.18 -13.48 12.07
N ALA A 15 16.65 -12.23 12.14
CA ALA A 15 15.88 -11.09 11.72
C ALA A 15 15.63 -11.32 10.23
N GLY A 16 14.57 -12.07 9.90
CA GLY A 16 14.02 -12.10 8.56
C GLY A 16 13.79 -10.64 8.19
N ALA A 17 14.40 -10.19 7.10
CA ALA A 17 14.15 -8.85 6.58
C ALA A 17 12.63 -8.70 6.47
N VAL A 18 12.04 -7.83 7.29
CA VAL A 18 10.67 -7.38 7.10
C VAL A 18 10.72 -6.60 5.80
N HIS A 19 10.42 -7.29 4.69
CA HIS A 19 10.14 -6.64 3.43
C HIS A 19 8.78 -5.98 3.58
N ALA A 20 8.77 -4.66 3.59
CA ALA A 20 7.55 -3.89 3.45
C ALA A 20 7.22 -3.80 1.96
N VAL A 21 5.95 -4.05 1.61
CA VAL A 21 5.46 -3.85 0.25
C VAL A 21 5.80 -2.44 -0.25
N GLU A 22 6.31 -2.33 -1.46
CA GLU A 22 6.61 -1.02 -2.06
C GLU A 22 5.29 -0.26 -2.31
N ILE A 23 5.19 0.98 -1.85
CA ILE A 23 4.03 1.85 -2.09
C ILE A 23 4.47 3.04 -2.93
N LYS A 24 3.88 3.16 -4.13
CA LYS A 24 4.04 4.32 -5.03
C LYS A 24 2.76 5.13 -4.99
N ALA A 25 2.82 6.34 -4.45
CA ALA A 25 1.69 7.24 -4.38
C ALA A 25 1.92 8.47 -5.26
N ALA A 26 0.88 8.89 -5.97
CA ALA A 26 0.83 10.15 -6.70
C ALA A 26 -0.49 10.87 -6.35
N SER A 27 -0.39 12.17 -6.10
CA SER A 27 -1.52 13.06 -5.89
C SER A 27 -1.34 14.34 -6.69
N ASN A 28 -2.42 14.83 -7.30
CA ASN A 28 -2.48 16.19 -7.85
C ASN A 28 -3.26 17.17 -6.94
N ASP A 29 -3.75 16.73 -5.78
CA ASP A 29 -4.48 17.58 -4.85
C ASP A 29 -3.52 18.63 -4.25
N PRO A 30 -3.93 19.91 -4.19
CA PRO A 30 -3.07 21.00 -3.73
C PRO A 30 -2.76 20.95 -2.23
N VAL A 31 -3.53 20.19 -1.45
CA VAL A 31 -3.40 20.11 0.01
C VAL A 31 -2.99 18.71 0.44
N LEU A 32 -3.61 17.65 -0.11
CA LEU A 32 -3.25 16.26 0.17
C LEU A 32 -2.14 15.81 -0.78
N THR A 33 -0.91 16.16 -0.42
CA THR A 33 0.30 15.84 -1.20
C THR A 33 0.50 14.33 -1.40
N SER A 34 1.32 13.95 -2.38
CA SER A 34 1.68 12.55 -2.64
C SER A 34 2.25 11.85 -1.38
N GLU A 35 3.00 12.57 -0.53
CA GLU A 35 3.58 12.01 0.70
C GLU A 35 2.52 11.78 1.79
N GLN A 36 1.59 12.74 1.97
CA GLN A 36 0.46 12.56 2.89
C GLN A 36 -0.45 11.43 2.44
N PHE A 37 -0.76 11.37 1.13
CA PHE A 37 -1.56 10.28 0.58
C PHE A 37 -0.86 8.92 0.72
N LYS A 38 0.45 8.86 0.49
CA LYS A 38 1.26 7.67 0.77
C LYS A 38 1.13 7.24 2.23
N THR A 39 1.25 8.19 3.16
CA THR A 39 1.14 7.95 4.61
C THR A 39 -0.23 7.41 4.98
N ILE A 40 -1.31 7.96 4.42
CA ILE A 40 -2.68 7.45 4.63
C ILE A 40 -2.80 6.01 4.14
N VAL A 41 -2.28 5.70 2.95
CA VAL A 41 -2.28 4.34 2.40
C VAL A 41 -1.45 3.41 3.29
N GLU A 42 -0.25 3.80 3.68
CA GLU A 42 0.62 3.05 4.59
C GLU A 42 -0.08 2.75 5.93
N GLN A 43 -0.82 3.70 6.49
CA GLN A 43 -1.53 3.48 7.76
C GLN A 43 -2.73 2.54 7.61
N THR A 44 -3.47 2.66 6.51
CA THR A 44 -4.75 1.95 6.30
C THR A 44 -4.62 0.61 5.58
N LEU A 45 -3.48 0.33 4.94
CA LEU A 45 -3.27 -0.93 4.24
C LEU A 45 -3.37 -2.14 5.21
N PRO A 46 -4.06 -3.22 4.83
CA PRO A 46 -4.18 -4.41 5.67
C PRO A 46 -2.80 -5.00 6.03
N ALA A 47 -2.67 -5.56 7.24
CA ALA A 47 -1.42 -6.18 7.69
C ALA A 47 -0.93 -7.30 6.75
N SER A 48 -1.86 -8.07 6.17
CA SER A 48 -1.56 -9.11 5.19
C SER A 48 -0.90 -8.56 3.93
N ALA A 49 -1.35 -7.40 3.44
CA ALA A 49 -0.78 -6.75 2.27
C ALA A 49 0.57 -6.06 2.60
N LYS A 50 0.73 -5.53 3.82
CA LYS A 50 1.99 -4.93 4.29
C LYS A 50 3.14 -5.94 4.37
N ALA A 51 2.84 -7.18 4.71
CA ALA A 51 3.81 -8.26 4.91
C ALA A 51 4.27 -8.93 3.60
N LEU A 52 3.83 -8.44 2.44
CA LEU A 52 4.23 -8.99 1.14
C LEU A 52 5.67 -8.60 0.77
N ASN A 53 6.34 -9.51 0.06
CA ASN A 53 7.71 -9.33 -0.40
C ASN A 53 7.79 -8.41 -1.64
N GLU A 54 8.99 -8.29 -2.21
CA GLU A 54 9.28 -7.46 -3.39
C GLU A 54 8.61 -7.94 -4.70
N ASP A 55 7.91 -9.07 -4.69
CA ASP A 55 7.06 -9.48 -5.82
C ASP A 55 5.71 -8.77 -5.82
N PHE A 56 5.43 -7.95 -4.80
CA PHE A 56 4.24 -7.13 -4.73
C PHE A 56 4.59 -5.66 -4.60
N ARG A 57 3.67 -4.83 -5.09
CA ARG A 57 3.68 -3.38 -4.86
C ARG A 57 2.26 -2.83 -4.83
N VAL A 58 2.09 -1.68 -4.21
CA VAL A 58 0.87 -0.90 -4.23
C VAL A 58 1.11 0.35 -5.09
N ILE A 59 0.19 0.61 -6.00
CA ILE A 59 0.12 1.85 -6.76
C ILE A 59 -1.11 2.60 -6.29
N ALA A 60 -0.89 3.80 -5.74
CA ALA A 60 -1.90 4.69 -5.22
C ALA A 60 -1.94 5.98 -6.07
N ILE A 61 -3.11 6.32 -6.59
CA ILE A 61 -3.33 7.54 -7.37
C ILE A 61 -4.48 8.31 -6.73
N LEU A 62 -4.30 9.60 -6.53
CA LEU A 62 -5.32 10.56 -6.14
C LEU A 62 -5.37 11.68 -7.16
N GLU A 63 -6.55 11.86 -7.74
CA GLU A 63 -6.85 12.90 -8.70
C GLU A 63 -7.99 13.77 -8.16
N THR A 64 -7.83 15.07 -8.27
CA THR A 64 -8.82 16.07 -7.92
C THR A 64 -8.97 17.07 -9.05
N THR A 65 -10.17 17.62 -9.17
CA THR A 65 -10.49 18.66 -10.14
C THR A 65 -11.59 19.57 -9.59
N LYS A 66 -11.58 20.84 -10.00
CA LYS A 66 -12.59 21.81 -9.57
C LYS A 66 -13.96 21.43 -10.12
N SER A 67 -14.98 21.47 -9.27
CA SER A 67 -16.37 21.15 -9.66
C SER A 67 -17.28 22.37 -9.57
N ARG A 68 -17.44 22.92 -8.36
CA ARG A 68 -18.26 24.11 -8.05
C ARG A 68 -17.51 24.99 -7.05
N PRO A 69 -17.94 26.24 -6.81
CA PRO A 69 -17.31 27.06 -5.78
C PRO A 69 -17.33 26.36 -4.41
N GLY A 70 -16.14 26.07 -3.87
CA GLY A 70 -15.98 25.36 -2.60
C GLY A 70 -16.06 23.82 -2.68
N GLU A 71 -16.23 23.24 -3.87
CA GLU A 71 -16.35 21.79 -4.08
C GLU A 71 -15.39 21.28 -5.16
N ASP A 72 -14.63 20.25 -4.82
CA ASP A 72 -13.74 19.54 -5.74
C ASP A 72 -14.27 18.12 -5.97
N LEU A 73 -14.24 17.66 -7.21
CA LEU A 73 -14.40 16.24 -7.51
C LEU A 73 -13.09 15.54 -7.21
N PHE A 74 -13.17 14.35 -6.63
CA PHE A 74 -12.00 13.49 -6.44
C PHE A 74 -12.23 12.09 -7.00
N PHE A 75 -11.13 11.47 -7.37
CA PHE A 75 -11.01 10.05 -7.66
C PHE A 75 -9.75 9.55 -6.97
N TYR A 76 -9.81 8.40 -6.31
CA TYR A 76 -8.61 7.70 -5.88
C TYR A 76 -8.66 6.23 -6.26
N SER A 77 -7.47 5.65 -6.42
CA SER A 77 -7.26 4.26 -6.75
C SER A 77 -6.04 3.73 -6.03
N VAL A 78 -6.21 2.79 -5.11
CA VAL A 78 -5.15 2.12 -4.36
C VAL A 78 -5.15 0.65 -4.73
N MET A 79 -4.24 0.28 -5.63
CA MET A 79 -4.25 -1.01 -6.30
C MET A 79 -2.98 -1.81 -6.01
N MET A 80 -3.16 -3.05 -5.60
CA MET A 80 -2.08 -4.01 -5.43
C MET A 80 -1.74 -4.68 -6.76
N HIS A 81 -0.45 -4.84 -7.00
CA HIS A 81 0.09 -5.46 -8.19
C HIS A 81 1.10 -6.53 -7.80
N ARG A 82 1.06 -7.65 -8.53
CA ARG A 82 2.04 -8.73 -8.45
C ARG A 82 2.97 -8.70 -9.65
N LYS A 83 4.25 -8.93 -9.40
CA LYS A 83 5.30 -9.08 -10.41
C LYS A 83 5.05 -10.37 -11.20
N VAL A 84 5.02 -10.25 -12.52
CA VAL A 84 4.88 -11.37 -13.45
C VAL A 84 6.08 -11.33 -14.40
N ILE A 85 6.82 -12.42 -14.49
CA ILE A 85 7.95 -12.55 -15.41
C ILE A 85 7.49 -13.39 -16.58
N ASP A 86 7.44 -12.80 -17.77
CA ASP A 86 7.09 -13.53 -18.98
C ASP A 86 8.13 -14.62 -19.27
N ALA A 87 7.66 -15.86 -19.40
CA ALA A 87 8.53 -17.02 -19.45
C ALA A 87 9.47 -17.01 -20.67
N THR A 88 9.01 -16.44 -21.79
CA THR A 88 9.72 -16.42 -23.08
C THR A 88 10.67 -15.23 -23.17
N SER A 89 10.16 -14.02 -22.97
CA SER A 89 10.89 -12.76 -23.16
C SER A 89 11.67 -12.31 -21.92
N LYS A 90 11.43 -12.92 -20.76
CA LYS A 90 11.97 -12.51 -19.45
C LYS A 90 11.61 -11.08 -19.04
N LYS A 91 10.67 -10.44 -19.74
CA LYS A 91 10.18 -9.10 -19.40
C LYS A 91 9.36 -9.17 -18.11
N VAL A 92 9.55 -8.15 -17.27
CA VAL A 92 8.79 -7.98 -16.03
C VAL A 92 7.56 -7.14 -16.30
N TYR A 93 6.40 -7.67 -15.91
CA TYR A 93 5.11 -7.02 -15.90
C TYR A 93 4.58 -6.94 -14.46
N TRP A 94 3.58 -6.09 -14.26
CA TRP A 94 2.93 -5.92 -12.97
C TRP A 94 1.43 -6.08 -13.18
N ALA A 95 0.90 -7.24 -12.77
CA ALA A 95 -0.52 -7.57 -12.92
C ALA A 95 -1.29 -7.07 -11.69
N GLN A 96 -2.40 -6.37 -11.91
CA GLN A 96 -3.27 -5.93 -10.84
C GLN A 96 -3.98 -7.13 -10.20
N THR A 97 -3.88 -7.32 -8.89
CA THR A 97 -4.51 -8.44 -8.16
C THR A 97 -5.73 -8.02 -7.34
N GLY A 98 -5.83 -6.73 -7.01
CA GLY A 98 -6.93 -6.20 -6.22
C GLY A 98 -6.66 -4.78 -5.73
N GLY A 99 -7.57 -4.26 -4.91
CA GLY A 99 -7.47 -2.91 -4.34
C GLY A 99 -8.80 -2.21 -4.25
N VAL A 100 -8.76 -0.93 -3.89
CA VAL A 100 -9.93 -0.09 -3.72
C VAL A 100 -9.87 1.10 -4.66
N ARG A 101 -11.04 1.51 -5.14
CA ARG A 101 -11.22 2.73 -5.92
C ARG A 101 -12.44 3.45 -5.40
N GLY A 102 -12.39 4.77 -5.41
CA GLY A 102 -13.50 5.61 -5.00
C GLY A 102 -13.47 6.93 -5.76
N ASN A 103 -14.63 7.57 -5.82
CA ASN A 103 -14.77 8.93 -6.30
C ASN A 103 -15.90 9.62 -5.53
N GLY A 104 -15.93 10.94 -5.62
CA GLY A 104 -16.95 11.73 -4.96
C GLY A 104 -16.71 13.22 -5.10
N ILE A 105 -17.44 13.97 -4.29
CA ILE A 105 -17.26 15.41 -4.11
C ILE A 105 -16.70 15.61 -2.71
N THR A 106 -15.71 16.48 -2.59
CA THR A 106 -15.15 16.91 -1.31
C THR A 106 -15.20 18.43 -1.17
N SER A 107 -15.37 18.90 0.06
CA SER A 107 -15.26 20.31 0.43
C SER A 107 -13.86 20.70 0.91
N GLY A 108 -12.88 19.78 0.84
CA GLY A 108 -11.49 20.03 1.24
C GLY A 108 -10.75 18.77 1.68
N ALA A 109 -9.48 18.94 2.06
CA ALA A 109 -8.57 17.83 2.35
C ALA A 109 -8.99 16.96 3.54
N GLU A 110 -9.54 17.54 4.60
CA GLU A 110 -9.95 16.77 5.79
C GLU A 110 -11.11 15.81 5.47
N ALA A 111 -12.12 16.29 4.73
CA ALA A 111 -13.23 15.46 4.28
C ALA A 111 -12.75 14.37 3.31
N LEU A 112 -11.83 14.73 2.40
CA LEU A 112 -11.22 13.80 1.45
C LEU A 112 -10.42 12.69 2.15
N GLU A 113 -9.55 13.05 3.09
CA GLU A 113 -8.78 12.08 3.88
C GLU A 113 -9.70 11.13 4.65
N LYS A 114 -10.73 11.67 5.32
CA LYS A 114 -11.71 10.88 6.06
C LYS A 114 -12.41 9.86 5.15
N ASP A 115 -12.80 10.27 3.94
CA ASP A 115 -13.43 9.38 2.97
C ASP A 115 -12.46 8.30 2.48
N ILE A 116 -11.23 8.67 2.10
CA ILE A 116 -10.20 7.71 1.68
C ILE A 116 -9.99 6.65 2.76
N ARG A 117 -9.79 7.07 4.02
CA ARG A 117 -9.57 6.14 5.15
C ARG A 117 -10.75 5.19 5.33
N LYS A 118 -11.98 5.72 5.38
CA LYS A 118 -13.20 4.93 5.55
C LYS A 118 -13.33 3.85 4.48
N TYR A 119 -13.09 4.18 3.21
CA TYR A 119 -13.22 3.20 2.14
C TYR A 119 -12.05 2.21 2.05
N MET A 120 -10.83 2.62 2.42
CA MET A 120 -9.70 1.69 2.61
C MET A 120 -10.02 0.64 3.68
N GLU A 121 -10.64 1.05 4.79
CA GLU A 121 -11.07 0.16 5.88
C GLU A 121 -12.17 -0.80 5.43
N ILE A 122 -13.21 -0.30 4.75
CA ILE A 122 -14.31 -1.13 4.24
C ILE A 122 -13.80 -2.12 3.18
N GLY A 123 -12.87 -1.68 2.33
CA GLY A 123 -12.31 -2.46 1.23
C GLY A 123 -11.10 -3.31 1.60
N VAL A 124 -10.84 -3.55 2.88
CA VAL A 124 -9.70 -4.35 3.38
C VAL A 124 -9.57 -5.72 2.68
N ASN A 125 -10.70 -6.36 2.36
CA ASN A 125 -10.75 -7.68 1.71
C ASN A 125 -10.53 -7.62 0.19
N SER A 126 -10.43 -6.43 -0.40
CA SER A 126 -10.18 -6.26 -1.83
C SER A 126 -8.71 -6.46 -2.21
N PHE A 127 -7.80 -6.52 -1.23
CA PHE A 127 -6.36 -6.73 -1.43
C PHE A 127 -6.04 -8.24 -1.44
N LYS A 128 -6.11 -8.88 -2.61
CA LYS A 128 -5.90 -10.33 -2.77
C LYS A 128 -4.43 -10.75 -2.79
N THR A 129 -3.99 -11.43 -1.73
CA THR A 129 -2.58 -11.79 -1.51
C THR A 129 -2.20 -13.20 -2.01
N ASP A 130 -3.15 -13.97 -2.51
CA ASP A 130 -3.06 -15.40 -2.78
C ASP A 130 -3.04 -15.80 -4.27
N GLN A 131 -2.97 -14.83 -5.18
CA GLN A 131 -3.05 -15.05 -6.64
C GLN A 131 -1.69 -15.17 -7.33
#